data_AF-A0A235A866-F1
#
_entry.id   AF-A0A235A866-F1
#
_cell.length_a   1.000
_cell.length_b   1.000
_cell.length_c   1.000
_cell.angle_alpha   90.00
_cell.angle_beta   90.00
_cell.angle_gamma   90.00
#
_symmetry.space_group_name_H-M   'P 1'
#
loop_
_entity.id
_entity.type
_entity.pdbx_description
1 polymer ?
#
loop_
_entity_poly.entity_id
_entity_poly.type
_entity_poly.pdbx_seq_one_letter_code
_entity_poly.pdbx_strand_id
1 'polypeptide(L)'
;MGSSPAFDGYVRVRRDRYRLPDGSESDWDVVEVGDTVTVIAVTADDAVVLFDQYRVGPRRVLGELPGGLIDPGEDAVAAGVRELLEETGYRAGPLFDAGAEWAAANARRRRHVIIAADCARVAEPAWGEHETGRVRTIPASDLVDHLTAGETSDGGPALRGLVRFAAARGVDPALRRLQSRVRQLLSAFPADDAVAPADGAAARSDPFDAFWDAAAGKSAPVLWRELDELAADAAESVRSYERASLHDFLGEEADAIPLYRAALEAGLTGERRSACVIQLASSLRNVGDPSGALALLHRFPDTDPLADAARAFEALALFSDQKPAPALRTALRALAPHLPAYRRAVTAYADELASPHRIRAISVALVVSDGYVLAEEYPGAPGSGPFLRAPGGGIEFGETAAAAMRRELREELAADVEQLRLLTVSENIFDDGRKSGHEIAHVFAVRSAVLEALPRGQRLPVLDGDTSVGWYRIDDLRREGPPFYPAGVLDLVDAVGGGAV
;
A
#
# COMPACT_ATOMS: atom_id res chain seq x y z
N MET A 1 -29.32 -11.02 39.37
CA MET A 1 -29.84 -10.77 38.01
C MET A 1 -31.11 -11.58 37.86
N GLY A 2 -32.15 -11.01 37.23
CA GLY A 2 -33.47 -11.63 37.07
C GLY A 2 -33.85 -11.74 35.60
N SER A 3 -34.78 -12.64 35.29
CA SER A 3 -35.23 -12.89 33.93
C SER A 3 -36.70 -13.28 33.86
N SER A 4 -37.40 -12.82 32.81
CA SER A 4 -38.82 -13.09 32.59
C SER A 4 -39.16 -13.21 31.10
N PRO A 5 -40.13 -14.05 30.71
CA PRO A 5 -40.65 -14.06 29.33
C PRO A 5 -41.16 -12.68 28.92
N ALA A 6 -40.80 -12.21 27.72
CA ALA A 6 -41.24 -10.94 27.16
C ALA A 6 -42.19 -11.13 25.96
N PHE A 7 -41.97 -12.16 25.15
CA PHE A 7 -42.85 -12.58 24.05
C PHE A 7 -42.69 -14.08 23.81
N ASP A 8 -43.80 -14.78 23.56
CA ASP A 8 -43.83 -16.24 23.39
C ASP A 8 -44.68 -16.60 22.15
N GLY A 9 -44.04 -16.55 20.97
CA GLY A 9 -44.62 -16.90 19.67
C GLY A 9 -43.67 -17.77 18.86
N TYR A 10 -43.69 -17.66 17.52
CA TYR A 10 -42.75 -18.40 16.66
C TYR A 10 -41.27 -18.16 17.02
N VAL A 11 -40.97 -16.93 17.44
CA VAL A 11 -39.71 -16.58 18.12
C VAL A 11 -40.03 -16.31 19.58
N ARG A 12 -39.24 -16.88 20.50
CA ARG A 12 -39.32 -16.59 21.94
C ARG A 12 -38.36 -15.46 22.29
N VAL A 13 -38.81 -14.52 23.11
CA VAL A 13 -38.00 -13.41 23.61
C VAL A 13 -38.13 -13.34 25.13
N ARG A 14 -36.99 -13.24 25.80
CA ARG A 14 -36.88 -13.12 27.26
C ARG A 14 -36.23 -11.78 27.60
N ARG A 15 -36.66 -11.16 28.70
CA ARG A 15 -36.04 -9.92 29.21
C ARG A 15 -35.08 -10.24 30.34
N ASP A 16 -33.84 -9.80 30.19
CA ASP A 16 -32.77 -9.97 31.18
C ASP A 16 -32.38 -8.62 31.79
N ARG A 17 -32.32 -8.54 33.12
CA ARG A 17 -31.79 -7.36 33.81
C ARG A 17 -30.28 -7.46 33.98
N TYR A 18 -29.55 -6.53 33.35
CA TYR A 18 -28.10 -6.44 33.35
C TYR A 18 -27.60 -5.27 34.20
N ARG A 19 -26.55 -5.49 34.99
CA ARG A 19 -25.85 -4.43 35.73
C ARG A 19 -24.60 -4.00 34.96
N LEU A 20 -24.56 -2.73 34.58
CA LEU A 20 -23.47 -2.12 33.82
C LEU A 20 -22.24 -1.89 34.73
N PRO A 21 -21.03 -1.70 34.13
CA PRO A 21 -19.80 -1.50 34.92
C PRO A 21 -19.83 -0.28 35.86
N ASP A 22 -20.64 0.73 35.55
CA ASP A 22 -20.85 1.92 36.38
C ASP A 22 -21.83 1.69 37.55
N GLY A 23 -22.37 0.48 37.68
CA GLY A 23 -23.32 0.08 38.72
C GLY A 23 -24.78 0.32 38.36
N SER A 24 -25.09 0.97 37.25
CA SER A 24 -26.48 1.16 36.78
C SER A 24 -27.08 -0.16 36.28
N GLU A 25 -28.41 -0.27 36.28
CA GLU A 25 -29.13 -1.45 35.78
C GLU A 25 -29.92 -1.11 34.52
N SER A 26 -29.91 -2.01 33.53
CA SER A 26 -30.64 -1.89 32.27
C SER A 26 -31.28 -3.22 31.88
N ASP A 27 -32.48 -3.17 31.31
CA ASP A 27 -33.21 -4.34 30.84
C ASP A 27 -32.91 -4.57 29.34
N TRP A 28 -32.60 -5.82 28.98
CA TRP A 28 -32.26 -6.23 27.61
C TRP A 28 -33.18 -7.33 27.13
N ASP A 29 -33.70 -7.20 25.92
CA ASP A 29 -34.49 -8.25 25.26
C ASP A 29 -33.55 -9.23 24.54
N VAL A 30 -33.66 -10.52 24.87
CA VAL A 30 -32.81 -11.61 24.42
C VAL A 30 -33.63 -12.60 23.61
N VAL A 31 -33.20 -12.89 22.39
CA VAL A 31 -33.84 -13.84 21.48
C VAL A 31 -33.44 -15.27 21.83
N GLU A 32 -34.43 -16.15 22.01
CA GLU A 32 -34.28 -17.55 22.38
C GLU A 32 -34.70 -18.47 21.22
N VAL A 33 -33.75 -18.74 20.32
CA VAL A 33 -33.89 -19.67 19.19
C VAL A 33 -32.73 -20.67 19.27
N GLY A 34 -32.98 -21.94 18.95
CA GLY A 34 -31.97 -23.00 18.94
C GLY A 34 -30.88 -22.77 17.89
N ASP A 35 -29.73 -23.42 18.07
CA ASP A 35 -28.59 -23.33 17.16
C ASP A 35 -28.97 -23.79 15.75
N THR A 36 -28.31 -23.22 14.75
CA THR A 36 -28.55 -23.54 13.34
C THR A 36 -27.27 -23.96 12.66
N VAL A 37 -27.39 -24.72 11.57
CA VAL A 37 -26.29 -25.09 10.69
C VAL A 37 -26.61 -24.70 9.26
N THR A 38 -25.60 -24.27 8.53
CA THR A 38 -25.66 -24.04 7.09
C THR A 38 -24.54 -24.80 6.39
N VAL A 39 -24.83 -25.38 5.22
CA VAL A 39 -23.88 -26.22 4.47
C VAL A 39 -23.51 -25.58 3.14
N ILE A 40 -22.22 -25.30 2.96
CA ILE A 40 -21.65 -24.97 1.65
C ILE A 40 -21.40 -26.29 0.92
N ALA A 41 -22.40 -26.76 0.18
CA ALA A 41 -22.36 -28.03 -0.53
C ALA A 41 -21.85 -27.86 -1.97
N VAL A 42 -20.64 -28.34 -2.22
CA VAL A 42 -20.00 -28.31 -3.55
C VAL A 42 -20.03 -29.71 -4.16
N THR A 43 -20.55 -29.79 -5.39
CA THR A 43 -20.63 -31.05 -6.16
C THR A 43 -19.29 -31.40 -6.80
N ALA A 44 -19.16 -32.64 -7.28
CA ALA A 44 -17.96 -33.07 -8.01
C ALA A 44 -17.70 -32.25 -9.29
N ASP A 45 -18.78 -31.75 -9.90
CA ASP A 45 -18.82 -30.95 -11.14
C ASP A 45 -18.63 -29.43 -10.90
N ASP A 46 -18.07 -29.03 -9.75
CA ASP A 46 -17.77 -27.63 -9.38
C ASP A 46 -19.01 -26.71 -9.36
N ALA A 47 -20.14 -27.22 -8.85
CA ALA A 47 -21.35 -26.45 -8.63
C ALA A 47 -21.73 -26.40 -7.15
N VAL A 48 -22.32 -25.29 -6.70
CA VAL A 48 -22.84 -25.12 -5.34
C VAL A 48 -24.34 -25.36 -5.34
N VAL A 49 -24.81 -26.18 -4.39
CA VAL A 49 -26.23 -26.45 -4.19
C VAL A 49 -26.86 -25.32 -3.38
N LEU A 50 -27.97 -24.79 -3.90
CA LEU A 50 -28.78 -23.76 -3.25
C LEU A 50 -30.23 -24.24 -3.09
N PHE A 51 -30.89 -23.70 -2.08
CA PHE A 51 -32.30 -23.88 -1.81
C PHE A 51 -33.00 -22.52 -1.86
N ASP A 52 -33.78 -22.29 -2.92
CA ASP A 52 -34.56 -21.08 -3.08
C ASP A 52 -35.84 -21.19 -2.23
N GLN A 53 -35.94 -20.43 -1.14
CA GLN A 53 -37.07 -20.45 -0.20
C GLN A 53 -37.68 -19.06 -0.03
N TYR A 54 -39.01 -18.98 0.09
CA TYR A 54 -39.70 -17.75 0.45
C TYR A 54 -39.47 -17.41 1.92
N ARG A 55 -38.78 -16.29 2.20
CA ARG A 55 -38.56 -15.81 3.57
C ARG A 55 -39.56 -14.71 3.92
N VAL A 56 -40.37 -14.97 4.95
CA VAL A 56 -41.47 -14.07 5.38
C VAL A 56 -40.97 -12.68 5.82
N GLY A 57 -39.81 -12.59 6.47
CA GLY A 57 -39.25 -11.31 6.93
C GLY A 57 -38.93 -10.36 5.76
N PRO A 58 -38.05 -10.76 4.83
CA PRO A 58 -37.76 -10.01 3.61
C PRO A 58 -38.90 -10.00 2.57
N ARG A 59 -39.92 -10.86 2.72
CA ARG A 59 -41.07 -11.02 1.82
C ARG A 59 -40.72 -11.36 0.37
N ARG A 60 -39.65 -12.13 0.17
CA ARG A 60 -39.17 -12.56 -1.16
C ARG A 60 -38.56 -13.95 -1.07
N VAL A 61 -38.38 -14.56 -2.24
CA VAL A 61 -37.58 -15.79 -2.38
C VAL A 61 -36.10 -15.40 -2.28
N LEU A 62 -35.38 -16.07 -1.38
CA LEU A 62 -33.92 -15.98 -1.26
C LEU A 62 -33.31 -17.29 -1.71
N GLY A 63 -32.19 -17.22 -2.41
CA GLY A 63 -31.38 -18.40 -2.71
C GLY A 63 -30.42 -18.63 -1.56
N GLU A 64 -30.75 -19.54 -0.67
CA GLU A 64 -29.95 -19.80 0.52
C GLU A 64 -29.12 -21.06 0.34
N LEU A 65 -28.08 -21.20 1.15
CA LEU A 65 -27.41 -22.47 1.31
C LEU A 65 -28.32 -23.40 2.12
N PRO A 66 -28.32 -24.71 1.83
CA PRO A 66 -29.10 -25.66 2.60
C PRO A 66 -28.69 -25.68 4.07
N GLY A 67 -29.66 -25.82 4.96
CA GLY A 67 -29.43 -25.78 6.39
C GLY A 67 -30.64 -25.41 7.23
N GLY A 68 -30.58 -25.78 8.51
CA GLY A 68 -31.73 -25.66 9.41
C GLY A 68 -31.34 -25.63 10.88
N LEU A 69 -32.31 -25.95 11.74
CA LEU A 69 -32.13 -26.01 13.18
C LEU A 69 -31.35 -27.28 13.55
N ILE A 70 -30.51 -27.17 14.57
CA ILE A 70 -29.84 -28.30 15.20
C ILE A 70 -30.76 -28.81 16.30
N ASP A 71 -31.13 -30.08 16.24
CA ASP A 71 -32.01 -30.68 17.23
C ASP A 71 -31.31 -30.80 18.60
N PRO A 72 -32.07 -30.80 19.72
CA PRO A 72 -31.50 -30.96 21.04
C PRO A 72 -30.64 -32.24 21.17
N GLY A 73 -29.33 -32.05 21.37
CA GLY A 73 -28.36 -33.14 21.49
C GLY A 73 -27.78 -33.65 20.16
N GLU A 74 -28.20 -33.08 19.04
CA GLU A 74 -27.65 -33.37 17.72
C GLU A 74 -26.30 -32.64 17.51
N ASP A 75 -25.37 -33.30 16.83
CA ASP A 75 -24.11 -32.68 16.41
C ASP A 75 -24.33 -31.80 15.16
N ALA A 76 -23.63 -30.67 15.07
CA ALA A 76 -23.80 -29.73 13.97
C ALA A 76 -23.47 -30.32 12.60
N VAL A 77 -22.47 -31.22 12.51
CA VAL A 77 -22.14 -31.90 11.26
C VAL A 77 -23.25 -32.86 10.86
N ALA A 78 -23.78 -33.63 11.84
CA ALA A 78 -24.90 -34.53 11.62
C ALA A 78 -26.16 -33.78 11.15
N ALA A 79 -26.50 -32.68 11.83
CA ALA A 79 -27.60 -31.80 11.45
C ALA A 79 -27.41 -31.26 10.02
N GLY A 80 -26.21 -30.77 9.68
CA GLY A 80 -25.94 -30.24 8.34
C GLY A 80 -26.09 -31.30 7.24
N VAL A 81 -25.63 -32.52 7.49
CA VAL A 81 -25.80 -33.64 6.54
C VAL A 81 -27.27 -34.03 6.37
N ARG A 82 -28.04 -34.03 7.47
CA ARG A 82 -29.48 -34.30 7.46
C ARG A 82 -30.22 -33.23 6.65
N GLU A 83 -30.03 -31.97 6.99
CA GLU A 83 -30.68 -30.82 6.31
C GLU A 83 -30.34 -30.78 4.82
N LEU A 84 -29.06 -30.98 4.46
CA LEU A 84 -28.66 -31.05 3.05
C LEU A 84 -29.44 -32.14 2.29
N LEU A 85 -29.61 -33.31 2.88
CA LEU A 85 -30.33 -34.41 2.24
C LEU A 85 -31.84 -34.14 2.18
N GLU A 86 -32.45 -33.69 3.27
CA GLU A 86 -33.88 -33.43 3.38
C GLU A 86 -34.32 -32.27 2.45
N GLU A 87 -33.62 -31.14 2.46
CA GLU A 87 -33.99 -29.97 1.67
C GLU A 87 -33.69 -30.12 0.18
N THR A 88 -32.63 -30.85 -0.17
CA THR A 88 -32.07 -30.83 -1.53
C THR A 88 -31.97 -32.18 -2.22
N GLY A 89 -32.00 -33.28 -1.45
CA GLY A 89 -31.74 -34.63 -1.95
C GLY A 89 -30.26 -34.93 -2.21
N TYR A 90 -29.34 -34.02 -1.85
CA TYR A 90 -27.91 -34.24 -1.98
C TYR A 90 -27.32 -34.93 -0.76
N ARG A 91 -26.45 -35.90 -1.00
CA ARG A 91 -25.62 -36.54 0.03
C ARG A 91 -24.24 -35.88 0.02
N ALA A 92 -23.74 -35.50 1.19
CA ALA A 92 -22.40 -35.00 1.36
C ALA A 92 -21.32 -36.09 1.16
N GLY A 93 -20.17 -35.70 0.61
CA GLY A 93 -18.93 -36.46 0.63
C GLY A 93 -18.07 -36.06 1.84
N PRO A 94 -16.76 -35.78 1.65
CA PRO A 94 -15.90 -35.27 2.72
C PRO A 94 -16.42 -33.94 3.30
N LEU A 95 -16.26 -33.77 4.61
CA LEU A 95 -16.83 -32.66 5.38
C LEU A 95 -15.75 -31.90 6.15
N PHE A 96 -15.92 -30.59 6.24
CA PHE A 96 -15.13 -29.72 7.10
C PHE A 96 -16.05 -28.90 8.01
N ASP A 97 -15.85 -29.02 9.33
CA ASP A 97 -16.52 -28.16 10.30
C ASP A 97 -15.81 -26.81 10.40
N ALA A 98 -16.42 -25.76 9.84
CA ALA A 98 -15.91 -24.39 9.90
C ALA A 98 -16.33 -23.66 11.19
N GLY A 99 -16.84 -24.40 12.17
CA GLY A 99 -17.28 -23.95 13.48
C GLY A 99 -18.44 -22.96 13.41
N ALA A 100 -18.63 -22.21 14.49
CA ALA A 100 -19.79 -21.34 14.64
C ALA A 100 -19.47 -19.89 15.03
N GLU A 101 -20.45 -19.03 14.82
CA GLU A 101 -20.49 -17.64 15.27
C GLU A 101 -21.79 -17.32 16.04
N TRP A 102 -21.80 -16.25 16.82
CA TRP A 102 -23.03 -15.78 17.47
C TRP A 102 -23.98 -15.18 16.43
N ALA A 103 -25.28 -15.45 16.56
CA ALA A 103 -26.27 -14.96 15.61
C ALA A 103 -26.43 -13.43 15.66
N ALA A 104 -26.41 -12.85 16.85
CA ALA A 104 -26.50 -11.40 17.09
C ALA A 104 -26.08 -11.09 18.54
N ALA A 105 -25.77 -9.83 18.84
CA ALA A 105 -25.39 -9.39 20.19
C ALA A 105 -26.49 -9.63 21.26
N ASN A 106 -27.75 -9.72 20.84
CA ASN A 106 -28.91 -9.99 21.70
C ASN A 106 -29.48 -11.41 21.52
N ALA A 107 -28.72 -12.34 20.93
CA ALA A 107 -29.15 -13.72 20.72
C ALA A 107 -28.21 -14.71 21.41
N ARG A 108 -28.77 -15.77 21.98
CA ARG A 108 -27.99 -16.90 22.54
C ARG A 108 -27.68 -17.99 21.53
N ARG A 109 -28.16 -17.84 20.30
CA ARG A 109 -28.01 -18.81 19.23
C ARG A 109 -26.62 -18.75 18.59
N ARG A 110 -26.04 -19.91 18.32
CA ARG A 110 -24.86 -20.11 17.47
C ARG A 110 -25.29 -20.53 16.04
N ARG A 111 -24.61 -19.97 15.04
CA ARG A 111 -24.76 -20.35 13.62
C ARG A 111 -23.52 -21.12 13.20
N HIS A 112 -23.67 -22.41 12.91
CA HIS A 112 -22.64 -23.34 12.48
C HIS A 112 -22.53 -23.34 10.96
N VAL A 113 -21.31 -23.57 10.45
CA VAL A 113 -21.06 -23.67 9.01
C VAL A 113 -20.27 -24.92 8.72
N ILE A 114 -20.81 -25.76 7.83
CA ILE A 114 -20.18 -26.97 7.34
C ILE A 114 -19.85 -26.79 5.85
N ILE A 115 -18.70 -27.29 5.42
CA ILE A 115 -18.33 -27.33 4.00
C ILE A 115 -18.29 -28.78 3.56
N ALA A 116 -19.02 -29.09 2.50
CA ALA A 116 -19.15 -30.44 1.98
C ALA A 116 -18.61 -30.51 0.55
N ALA A 117 -17.70 -31.45 0.31
CA ALA A 117 -17.17 -31.76 -1.02
C ALA A 117 -17.88 -32.95 -1.66
N ASP A 118 -17.72 -33.08 -2.98
CA ASP A 118 -18.18 -34.21 -3.78
C ASP A 118 -19.65 -34.58 -3.52
N CYS A 119 -20.49 -33.55 -3.32
CA CYS A 119 -21.92 -33.73 -3.06
C CYS A 119 -22.60 -34.30 -4.30
N ALA A 120 -23.44 -35.32 -4.10
CA ALA A 120 -24.16 -35.99 -5.18
C ALA A 120 -25.65 -36.07 -4.86
N ARG A 121 -26.51 -35.80 -5.85
CA ARG A 121 -27.95 -35.95 -5.72
C ARG A 121 -28.31 -37.43 -5.70
N VAL A 122 -28.90 -37.90 -4.60
CA VAL A 122 -29.24 -39.31 -4.38
C VAL A 122 -30.73 -39.55 -4.13
N ALA A 123 -31.49 -38.49 -3.88
CA ALA A 123 -32.91 -38.55 -3.62
C ALA A 123 -33.62 -37.31 -4.17
N GLU A 124 -34.96 -37.36 -4.18
CA GLU A 124 -35.79 -36.16 -4.27
C GLU A 124 -35.85 -35.49 -2.89
N PRO A 125 -36.02 -34.15 -2.81
CA PRO A 125 -36.23 -33.45 -1.55
C PRO A 125 -37.44 -33.96 -0.78
N ALA A 126 -37.34 -33.95 0.55
CA ALA A 126 -38.37 -34.38 1.48
C ALA A 126 -38.61 -33.28 2.53
N TRP A 127 -39.40 -32.27 2.14
CA TRP A 127 -39.67 -31.09 2.98
C TRP A 127 -40.71 -31.36 4.08
N GLY A 128 -40.55 -30.70 5.22
CA GLY A 128 -41.55 -30.69 6.30
C GLY A 128 -42.81 -29.89 5.96
N GLU A 129 -43.84 -29.99 6.82
CA GLU A 129 -45.15 -29.34 6.62
C GLU A 129 -45.11 -27.81 6.42
N HIS A 130 -44.01 -27.16 6.84
CA HIS A 130 -43.84 -25.71 6.78
C HIS A 130 -42.71 -25.25 5.84
N GLU A 131 -42.19 -26.15 5.02
CA GLU A 131 -41.07 -25.88 4.12
C GLU A 131 -41.49 -26.10 2.67
N THR A 132 -41.23 -25.09 1.85
CA THR A 132 -41.42 -25.16 0.40
C THR A 132 -40.32 -24.37 -0.27
N GLY A 133 -39.79 -24.88 -1.37
CA GLY A 133 -38.74 -24.18 -2.09
C GLY A 133 -38.41 -24.82 -3.43
N ARG A 134 -37.26 -24.43 -3.97
CA ARG A 134 -36.74 -24.99 -5.21
C ARG A 134 -35.24 -25.23 -5.05
N VAL A 135 -34.82 -26.45 -5.34
CA VAL A 135 -33.39 -26.78 -5.42
C VAL A 135 -32.85 -26.29 -6.75
N ARG A 136 -31.72 -25.58 -6.72
CA ARG A 136 -30.94 -25.25 -7.91
C ARG A 136 -29.45 -25.30 -7.59
N THR A 137 -28.64 -25.18 -8.63
CA THR A 137 -27.19 -25.06 -8.48
C THR A 137 -26.69 -23.79 -9.15
N ILE A 138 -25.60 -23.24 -8.64
CA ILE A 138 -24.79 -22.22 -9.32
C ILE A 138 -23.39 -22.77 -9.57
N PRO A 139 -22.67 -22.28 -10.58
CA PRO A 139 -21.22 -22.50 -10.68
C PRO A 139 -20.52 -22.10 -9.37
N ALA A 140 -19.51 -22.86 -8.94
CA ALA A 140 -18.75 -22.50 -7.74
C ALA A 140 -18.00 -21.15 -7.87
N SER A 141 -17.71 -20.72 -9.11
CA SER A 141 -17.20 -19.37 -9.41
C SER A 141 -18.10 -18.27 -8.87
N ASP A 142 -19.42 -18.49 -8.86
CA ASP A 142 -20.42 -17.47 -8.55
C ASP A 142 -20.75 -17.47 -7.05
N LEU A 143 -20.13 -18.37 -6.27
CA LEU A 143 -20.42 -18.54 -4.86
C LEU A 143 -20.16 -17.26 -4.06
N VAL A 144 -19.00 -16.65 -4.23
CA VAL A 144 -18.61 -15.49 -3.40
C VAL A 144 -19.50 -14.30 -3.74
N ASP A 145 -19.77 -14.06 -5.04
CA ASP A 145 -20.70 -13.03 -5.50
C ASP A 145 -22.09 -13.24 -4.89
N HIS A 146 -22.62 -14.46 -4.98
CA HIS A 146 -23.91 -14.83 -4.40
C HIS A 146 -23.97 -14.56 -2.89
N LEU A 147 -22.92 -14.92 -2.14
CA LEU A 147 -22.85 -14.69 -0.69
C LEU A 147 -22.71 -13.21 -0.32
N THR A 148 -22.05 -12.41 -1.15
CA THR A 148 -21.81 -10.97 -0.90
C THR A 148 -22.88 -10.04 -1.45
N ALA A 149 -23.76 -10.52 -2.33
CA ALA A 149 -24.79 -9.70 -2.99
C ALA A 149 -25.79 -9.05 -2.02
N GLY A 150 -25.80 -9.46 -0.74
CA GLY A 150 -26.77 -9.01 0.26
C GLY A 150 -28.15 -9.64 0.09
N GLU A 151 -28.25 -10.68 -0.75
CA GLU A 151 -29.50 -11.33 -1.15
C GLU A 151 -29.66 -12.76 -0.59
N THR A 152 -28.91 -13.06 0.47
CA THR A 152 -29.02 -14.30 1.24
C THR A 152 -28.88 -14.01 2.75
N SER A 153 -29.45 -14.88 3.60
CA SER A 153 -29.42 -14.70 5.07
C SER A 153 -28.19 -15.30 5.75
N ASP A 154 -27.40 -16.09 5.02
CA ASP A 154 -26.28 -16.89 5.50
C ASP A 154 -24.91 -16.42 4.95
N GLY A 155 -24.88 -15.34 4.17
CA GLY A 155 -23.68 -14.85 3.48
C GLY A 155 -22.50 -14.58 4.41
N GLY A 156 -22.74 -13.87 5.52
CA GLY A 156 -21.72 -13.59 6.54
C GLY A 156 -21.10 -14.86 7.16
N PRO A 157 -21.90 -15.76 7.78
CA PRO A 157 -21.42 -17.05 8.27
C PRO A 157 -20.65 -17.84 7.22
N ALA A 158 -21.20 -17.95 6.00
CA ALA A 158 -20.61 -18.75 4.93
C ALA A 158 -19.24 -18.23 4.49
N LEU A 159 -19.10 -16.91 4.26
CA LEU A 159 -17.82 -16.29 3.94
C LEU A 159 -16.77 -16.51 5.05
N ARG A 160 -17.18 -16.35 6.33
CA ARG A 160 -16.32 -16.69 7.46
C ARG A 160 -15.88 -18.16 7.40
N GLY A 161 -16.79 -19.06 7.06
CA GLY A 161 -16.52 -20.48 6.89
C GLY A 161 -15.48 -20.75 5.81
N LEU A 162 -15.63 -20.14 4.63
CA LEU A 162 -14.70 -20.24 3.51
C LEU A 162 -13.29 -19.75 3.90
N VAL A 163 -13.18 -18.60 4.57
CA VAL A 163 -11.88 -18.07 5.03
C VAL A 163 -11.21 -19.02 6.03
N ARG A 164 -11.97 -19.55 7.01
CA ARG A 164 -11.43 -20.53 7.97
C ARG A 164 -10.95 -21.80 7.27
N PHE A 165 -11.71 -22.28 6.29
CA PHE A 165 -11.34 -23.47 5.52
C PHE A 165 -10.10 -23.24 4.66
N ALA A 166 -10.00 -22.09 3.99
CA ALA A 166 -8.83 -21.71 3.20
C ALA A 166 -7.55 -21.64 4.06
N ALA A 167 -7.64 -21.10 5.27
CA ALA A 167 -6.51 -20.93 6.19
C ALA A 167 -6.17 -22.21 7.00
N ALA A 168 -7.06 -23.21 7.05
CA ALA A 168 -6.87 -24.39 7.87
C ALA A 168 -5.66 -25.24 7.43
N ARG A 169 -4.84 -25.64 8.42
CA ARG A 169 -3.73 -26.58 8.25
C ARG A 169 -4.19 -27.99 8.61
N GLY A 170 -3.60 -29.01 7.99
CA GLY A 170 -3.91 -30.41 8.31
C GLY A 170 -5.32 -30.85 7.87
N VAL A 171 -5.89 -30.21 6.85
CA VAL A 171 -7.17 -30.60 6.27
C VAL A 171 -7.06 -31.99 5.63
N ASP A 172 -8.14 -32.78 5.74
CA ASP A 172 -8.26 -34.10 5.12
C ASP A 172 -7.79 -34.05 3.65
N PRO A 173 -6.91 -34.96 3.20
CA PRO A 173 -6.49 -35.05 1.81
C PRO A 173 -7.63 -35.00 0.79
N ALA A 174 -8.79 -35.59 1.10
CA ALA A 174 -9.96 -35.60 0.24
C ALA A 174 -10.55 -34.21 0.00
N LEU A 175 -10.32 -33.26 0.91
CA LEU A 175 -10.80 -31.88 0.82
C LEU A 175 -9.82 -30.92 0.16
N ARG A 176 -8.58 -31.35 -0.16
CA ARG A 176 -7.54 -30.44 -0.67
C ARG A 176 -7.88 -29.79 -2.01
N ARG A 177 -8.56 -30.52 -2.91
CA ARG A 177 -9.04 -29.97 -4.19
C ARG A 177 -10.01 -28.82 -3.95
N LEU A 178 -11.00 -29.05 -3.09
CA LEU A 178 -11.98 -28.03 -2.73
C LEU A 178 -11.31 -26.86 -1.98
N GLN A 179 -10.36 -27.13 -1.08
CA GLN A 179 -9.62 -26.07 -0.37
C GLN A 179 -8.83 -25.18 -1.34
N SER A 180 -8.17 -25.76 -2.34
CA SER A 180 -7.48 -25.00 -3.40
C SER A 180 -8.47 -24.17 -4.21
N ARG A 181 -9.64 -24.73 -4.55
CA ARG A 181 -10.69 -24.01 -5.27
C ARG A 181 -11.20 -22.82 -4.45
N VAL A 182 -11.49 -23.01 -3.16
CA VAL A 182 -11.93 -21.93 -2.27
C VAL A 182 -10.87 -20.83 -2.15
N ARG A 183 -9.58 -21.16 -2.07
CA ARG A 183 -8.50 -20.15 -2.10
C ARG A 183 -8.54 -19.31 -3.37
N GLN A 184 -8.72 -19.95 -4.53
CA GLN A 184 -8.86 -19.25 -5.81
C GLN A 184 -10.10 -18.35 -5.85
N LEU A 185 -11.23 -18.82 -5.34
CA LEU A 185 -12.47 -18.03 -5.29
C LEU A 185 -12.32 -16.80 -4.40
N LEU A 186 -11.66 -16.94 -3.25
CA LEU A 186 -11.40 -15.83 -2.33
C LEU A 186 -10.33 -14.86 -2.84
N SER A 187 -9.38 -15.32 -3.68
CA SER A 187 -8.40 -14.45 -4.34
C SER A 187 -8.95 -13.78 -5.60
N ALA A 188 -9.98 -14.34 -6.23
CA ALA A 188 -10.66 -13.76 -7.39
C ALA A 188 -11.68 -12.68 -7.03
N PHE A 189 -11.94 -12.45 -5.72
CA PHE A 189 -12.76 -11.34 -5.24
C PHE A 189 -11.96 -10.04 -5.32
N PRO A 190 -12.43 -9.03 -6.06
CA PRO A 190 -11.53 -8.05 -6.66
C PRO A 190 -10.92 -7.09 -5.64
N ALA A 191 -9.61 -6.89 -5.78
CA ALA A 191 -9.08 -5.54 -5.75
C ALA A 191 -9.60 -4.83 -7.01
N ASP A 192 -10.63 -3.99 -6.83
CA ASP A 192 -11.26 -3.03 -7.76
C ASP A 192 -11.61 -3.42 -9.22
N ASP A 193 -12.85 -3.07 -9.59
CA ASP A 193 -13.49 -3.02 -10.92
C ASP A 193 -12.61 -3.21 -12.17
N ALA A 194 -12.43 -4.46 -12.58
CA ALA A 194 -12.13 -4.77 -13.98
C ALA A 194 -13.43 -4.74 -14.79
N VAL A 195 -13.60 -3.68 -15.58
CA VAL A 195 -14.57 -3.61 -16.68
C VAL A 195 -14.51 -4.91 -17.49
N ALA A 196 -15.66 -5.57 -17.64
CA ALA A 196 -15.79 -6.80 -18.42
C ALA A 196 -15.14 -6.66 -19.80
N PRO A 197 -14.24 -7.57 -20.22
CA PRO A 197 -13.77 -7.56 -21.58
C PRO A 197 -14.93 -7.97 -22.50
N ALA A 198 -15.25 -7.09 -23.44
CA ALA A 198 -15.93 -7.51 -24.65
C ALA A 198 -15.06 -8.59 -25.34
N ASP A 199 -15.71 -9.69 -25.68
CA ASP A 199 -15.26 -10.74 -26.61
C ASP A 199 -14.04 -11.60 -26.21
N GLY A 200 -14.34 -12.75 -25.63
CA GLY A 200 -13.94 -14.03 -26.24
C GLY A 200 -12.46 -14.28 -26.54
N ALA A 201 -11.58 -14.16 -25.54
CA ALA A 201 -10.30 -14.87 -25.53
C ALA A 201 -9.97 -15.28 -24.10
N ALA A 202 -9.81 -16.59 -23.85
CA ALA A 202 -9.33 -17.09 -22.57
C ALA A 202 -7.95 -16.46 -22.28
N ALA A 203 -7.88 -15.58 -21.26
CA ALA A 203 -6.64 -14.98 -20.82
C ALA A 203 -5.68 -16.10 -20.38
N ARG A 204 -4.61 -16.32 -21.15
CA ARG A 204 -3.52 -17.20 -20.75
C ARG A 204 -2.84 -16.52 -19.56
N SER A 205 -2.79 -17.20 -18.42
CA SER A 205 -2.00 -16.77 -17.25
C SER A 205 -0.56 -16.51 -17.68
N ASP A 206 0.02 -15.43 -17.18
CA ASP A 206 1.38 -15.02 -17.49
C ASP A 206 2.35 -16.08 -16.97
N PRO A 207 3.20 -16.69 -17.82
CA PRO A 207 4.04 -17.79 -17.38
C PRO A 207 5.12 -17.36 -16.38
N PHE A 208 5.43 -16.07 -16.27
CA PHE A 208 6.34 -15.55 -15.25
C PHE A 208 5.74 -15.58 -13.85
N ASP A 209 4.41 -15.49 -13.70
CA ASP A 209 3.75 -15.60 -12.39
C ASP A 209 4.05 -16.96 -11.75
N ALA A 210 3.91 -18.03 -12.55
CA ALA A 210 4.20 -19.40 -12.10
C ALA A 210 5.69 -19.61 -11.76
N PHE A 211 6.60 -18.90 -12.45
CA PHE A 211 8.01 -18.91 -12.10
C PHE A 211 8.24 -18.28 -10.72
N TRP A 212 7.67 -17.09 -10.47
CA TRP A 212 7.83 -16.36 -9.21
C TRP A 212 7.19 -17.10 -8.03
N ASP A 213 6.00 -17.69 -8.20
CA ASP A 213 5.34 -18.53 -7.20
C ASP A 213 6.22 -19.72 -6.76
N ALA A 214 7.02 -20.26 -7.69
CA ALA A 214 7.89 -21.40 -7.46
C ALA A 214 9.35 -21.02 -7.11
N ALA A 215 9.69 -19.73 -7.07
CA ALA A 215 11.08 -19.30 -6.91
C ALA A 215 11.63 -19.56 -5.49
N ALA A 216 10.76 -19.48 -4.48
CA ALA A 216 11.14 -19.62 -3.07
C ALA A 216 11.83 -20.97 -2.79
N GLY A 217 13.04 -20.91 -2.22
CA GLY A 217 13.80 -22.10 -1.83
C GLY A 217 14.70 -22.71 -2.92
N LYS A 218 14.69 -22.17 -4.14
CA LYS A 218 15.63 -22.57 -5.20
C LYS A 218 16.96 -21.82 -5.07
N SER A 219 18.05 -22.44 -5.53
CA SER A 219 19.37 -21.79 -5.60
C SER A 219 19.47 -20.83 -6.79
N ALA A 220 20.26 -19.76 -6.68
CA ALA A 220 20.45 -18.77 -7.75
C ALA A 220 20.77 -19.38 -9.15
N PRO A 221 21.68 -20.36 -9.31
CA PRO A 221 21.96 -20.93 -10.64
C PRO A 221 20.78 -21.68 -11.27
N VAL A 222 19.87 -22.20 -10.45
CA VAL A 222 18.64 -22.86 -10.93
C VAL A 222 17.65 -21.82 -11.41
N LEU A 223 17.46 -20.75 -10.62
CA LEU A 223 16.57 -19.64 -10.97
C LEU A 223 17.00 -18.96 -12.26
N TRP A 224 18.29 -18.64 -12.42
CA TRP A 224 18.83 -18.03 -13.64
C TRP A 224 18.57 -18.88 -14.88
N ARG A 225 18.87 -20.18 -14.81
CA ARG A 225 18.64 -21.09 -15.93
C ARG A 225 17.16 -21.18 -16.31
N GLU A 226 16.28 -21.38 -15.33
CA GLU A 226 14.83 -21.48 -15.57
C GLU A 226 14.26 -20.16 -16.13
N LEU A 227 14.71 -19.02 -15.61
CA LEU A 227 14.27 -17.72 -16.09
C LEU A 227 14.77 -17.43 -17.51
N ASP A 228 16.03 -17.71 -17.82
CA ASP A 228 16.60 -17.51 -19.15
C ASP A 228 15.92 -18.41 -20.19
N GLU A 229 15.61 -19.66 -19.82
CA GLU A 229 14.83 -20.58 -20.66
C GLU A 229 13.41 -20.03 -20.90
N LEU A 230 12.74 -19.54 -19.85
CA LEU A 230 11.39 -18.98 -19.96
C LEU A 230 11.35 -17.68 -20.77
N ALA A 231 12.33 -16.80 -20.57
CA ALA A 231 12.42 -15.50 -21.21
C ALA A 231 13.05 -15.54 -22.62
N ALA A 232 13.46 -16.72 -23.11
CA ALA A 232 14.13 -16.90 -24.39
C ALA A 232 13.37 -16.25 -25.56
N ASP A 233 12.04 -16.38 -25.57
CA ASP A 233 11.14 -15.85 -26.60
C ASP A 233 10.39 -14.58 -26.16
N ALA A 234 10.66 -14.06 -24.96
CA ALA A 234 10.03 -12.84 -24.46
C ALA A 234 10.59 -11.59 -25.15
N ALA A 235 9.74 -10.56 -25.28
CA ALA A 235 10.15 -9.24 -25.74
C ALA A 235 11.27 -8.69 -24.84
N GLU A 236 12.18 -7.89 -25.42
CA GLU A 236 13.35 -7.38 -24.69
C GLU A 236 12.97 -6.61 -23.42
N SER A 237 11.90 -5.81 -23.47
CA SER A 237 11.39 -5.08 -22.30
C SER A 237 10.99 -6.01 -21.16
N VAL A 238 10.29 -7.12 -21.46
CA VAL A 238 9.89 -8.12 -20.48
C VAL A 238 11.10 -8.91 -19.98
N ARG A 239 11.96 -9.39 -20.88
CA ARG A 239 13.19 -10.12 -20.52
C ARG A 239 14.08 -9.31 -19.59
N SER A 240 14.32 -8.04 -19.91
CA SER A 240 15.11 -7.14 -19.07
C SER A 240 14.45 -6.94 -17.69
N TYR A 241 13.14 -6.73 -17.63
CA TYR A 241 12.39 -6.57 -16.37
C TYR A 241 12.47 -7.81 -15.47
N GLU A 242 12.25 -9.01 -16.03
CA GLU A 242 12.22 -10.24 -15.24
C GLU A 242 13.63 -10.60 -14.74
N ARG A 243 14.67 -10.36 -15.55
CA ARG A 243 16.07 -10.52 -15.11
C ARG A 243 16.46 -9.51 -14.04
N ALA A 244 16.01 -8.25 -14.16
CA ALA A 244 16.19 -7.25 -13.12
C ALA A 244 15.54 -7.70 -11.80
N SER A 245 14.31 -8.20 -11.88
CA SER A 245 13.56 -8.72 -10.73
C SER A 245 14.27 -9.91 -10.07
N LEU A 246 14.99 -10.75 -10.84
CA LEU A 246 15.77 -11.84 -10.26
C LEU A 246 17.01 -11.35 -9.52
N HIS A 247 17.73 -10.36 -10.07
CA HIS A 247 18.82 -9.72 -9.33
C HIS A 247 18.30 -9.10 -8.02
N ASP A 248 17.20 -8.35 -8.07
CA ASP A 248 16.60 -7.74 -6.87
C ASP A 248 16.17 -8.79 -5.84
N PHE A 249 15.53 -9.88 -6.30
CA PHE A 249 15.15 -11.02 -5.46
C PHE A 249 16.35 -11.71 -4.78
N LEU A 250 17.52 -11.72 -5.44
CA LEU A 250 18.76 -12.28 -4.91
C LEU A 250 19.55 -11.30 -4.02
N GLY A 251 19.09 -10.05 -3.86
CA GLY A 251 19.79 -9.01 -3.11
C GLY A 251 20.98 -8.42 -3.88
N GLU A 252 20.88 -8.39 -5.21
CA GLU A 252 21.89 -7.88 -6.15
C GLU A 252 21.39 -6.57 -6.80
N GLU A 253 20.94 -5.61 -5.98
CA GLU A 253 20.23 -4.40 -6.47
C GLU A 253 21.05 -3.55 -7.44
N ALA A 254 22.38 -3.50 -7.26
CA ALA A 254 23.28 -2.78 -8.16
C ALA A 254 23.26 -3.34 -9.59
N ASP A 255 23.09 -4.65 -9.74
CA ASP A 255 23.00 -5.33 -11.04
C ASP A 255 21.56 -5.26 -11.62
N ALA A 256 20.54 -5.14 -10.76
CA ALA A 256 19.14 -4.98 -11.16
C ALA A 256 18.86 -3.62 -11.83
N ILE A 257 19.40 -2.53 -11.28
CA ILE A 257 19.14 -1.14 -11.72
C ILE A 257 19.31 -0.92 -13.24
N PRO A 258 20.44 -1.28 -13.89
CA PRO A 258 20.61 -1.06 -15.33
C PRO A 258 19.59 -1.84 -16.16
N LEU A 259 19.17 -3.03 -15.71
CA LEU A 259 18.19 -3.85 -16.41
C LEU A 259 16.77 -3.30 -16.29
N TYR A 260 16.38 -2.78 -15.13
CA TYR A 260 15.11 -2.06 -14.99
C TYR A 260 15.03 -0.83 -15.89
N ARG A 261 16.11 -0.04 -15.96
CA ARG A 261 16.18 1.11 -16.87
C ARG A 261 16.05 0.68 -18.33
N ALA A 262 16.77 -0.37 -18.72
CA ALA A 262 16.68 -0.94 -20.07
C ALA A 262 15.26 -1.43 -20.40
N ALA A 263 14.56 -2.05 -19.44
CA ALA A 263 13.18 -2.49 -19.63
C ALA A 263 12.23 -1.32 -19.90
N LEU A 264 12.35 -0.23 -19.14
CA LEU A 264 11.56 0.98 -19.33
C LEU A 264 11.87 1.68 -20.65
N GLU A 265 13.14 1.75 -21.04
CA GLU A 265 13.59 2.30 -22.33
C GLU A 265 13.12 1.47 -23.53
N ALA A 266 13.10 0.15 -23.38
CA ALA A 266 12.57 -0.79 -24.36
C ALA A 266 11.03 -0.78 -24.46
N GLY A 267 10.36 0.10 -23.69
CA GLY A 267 8.93 0.34 -23.80
C GLY A 267 8.07 -0.67 -23.02
N LEU A 268 8.51 -1.13 -21.85
CA LEU A 268 7.66 -1.91 -20.94
C LEU A 268 6.34 -1.17 -20.64
N THR A 269 5.22 -1.87 -20.71
CA THR A 269 3.85 -1.32 -20.54
C THR A 269 3.04 -2.09 -19.50
N GLY A 270 1.85 -1.58 -19.18
CA GLY A 270 0.89 -2.23 -18.29
C GLY A 270 1.38 -2.34 -16.85
N GLU A 271 0.85 -3.32 -16.12
CA GLU A 271 1.18 -3.56 -14.70
C GLU A 271 2.68 -3.83 -14.48
N ARG A 272 3.35 -4.53 -15.40
CA ARG A 272 4.81 -4.74 -15.34
C ARG A 272 5.58 -3.42 -15.35
N ARG A 273 5.13 -2.42 -16.11
CA ARG A 273 5.76 -1.09 -16.09
C ARG A 273 5.63 -0.46 -14.71
N SER A 274 4.44 -0.51 -14.13
CA SER A 274 4.15 0.04 -12.82
C SER A 274 4.98 -0.65 -11.73
N ALA A 275 5.04 -1.99 -11.74
CA ALA A 275 5.91 -2.78 -10.86
C ALA A 275 7.39 -2.46 -11.07
N CYS A 276 7.87 -2.36 -12.32
CA CYS A 276 9.24 -2.00 -12.66
C CYS A 276 9.67 -0.66 -12.07
N VAL A 277 8.81 0.36 -12.10
CA VAL A 277 9.12 1.67 -11.51
C VAL A 277 9.27 1.57 -9.99
N ILE A 278 8.38 0.84 -9.33
CA ILE A 278 8.42 0.66 -7.87
C ILE A 278 9.66 -0.13 -7.45
N GLN A 279 9.95 -1.23 -8.12
CA GLN A 279 11.12 -2.07 -7.83
C GLN A 279 12.42 -1.32 -8.10
N LEU A 280 12.54 -0.63 -9.23
CA LEU A 280 13.70 0.22 -9.52
C LEU A 280 13.91 1.28 -8.42
N ALA A 281 12.84 1.93 -7.96
CA ALA A 281 12.95 2.89 -6.87
C ALA A 281 13.40 2.22 -5.55
N SER A 282 12.92 1.02 -5.26
CA SER A 282 13.39 0.23 -4.12
C SER A 282 14.88 -0.11 -4.22
N SER A 283 15.34 -0.60 -5.38
CA SER A 283 16.74 -0.94 -5.62
C SER A 283 17.65 0.30 -5.51
N LEU A 284 17.25 1.45 -6.07
CA LEU A 284 17.98 2.72 -5.93
C LEU A 284 18.15 3.11 -4.45
N ARG A 285 17.08 3.02 -3.67
CA ARG A 285 17.13 3.30 -2.22
C ARG A 285 18.07 2.35 -1.49
N ASN A 286 18.06 1.05 -1.82
CA ASN A 286 18.92 0.05 -1.18
C ASN A 286 20.40 0.29 -1.47
N VAL A 287 20.76 0.79 -2.66
CA VAL A 287 22.15 1.17 -3.00
C VAL A 287 22.55 2.57 -2.52
N GLY A 288 21.71 3.24 -1.73
CA GLY A 288 22.02 4.53 -1.12
C GLY A 288 21.66 5.75 -1.98
N ASP A 289 20.82 5.60 -3.00
CA ASP A 289 20.27 6.71 -3.81
C ASP A 289 18.76 6.91 -3.54
N PRO A 290 18.37 7.42 -2.35
CA PRO A 290 16.97 7.67 -2.03
C PRO A 290 16.39 8.83 -2.86
N SER A 291 17.19 9.81 -3.27
CA SER A 291 16.76 10.93 -4.12
C SER A 291 16.32 10.45 -5.50
N GLY A 292 17.10 9.55 -6.13
CA GLY A 292 16.73 8.90 -7.38
C GLY A 292 15.45 8.07 -7.25
N ALA A 293 15.26 7.38 -6.13
CA ALA A 293 14.02 6.65 -5.83
C ALA A 293 12.81 7.59 -5.76
N LEU A 294 12.93 8.74 -5.07
CA LEU A 294 11.86 9.74 -4.96
C LEU A 294 11.50 10.35 -6.31
N ALA A 295 12.48 10.62 -7.17
CA ALA A 295 12.24 11.18 -8.51
C ALA A 295 11.35 10.28 -9.38
N LEU A 296 11.42 8.95 -9.19
CA LEU A 296 10.56 7.98 -9.85
C LEU A 296 9.15 7.95 -9.23
N LEU A 297 9.08 7.83 -7.91
CA LEU A 297 7.82 7.60 -7.19
C LEU A 297 6.92 8.84 -7.11
N HIS A 298 7.51 10.04 -7.12
CA HIS A 298 6.73 11.28 -7.11
C HIS A 298 5.87 11.44 -8.38
N ARG A 299 6.30 10.83 -9.49
CA ARG A 299 5.58 10.85 -10.77
C ARG A 299 4.64 9.66 -10.96
N PHE A 300 4.56 8.77 -9.96
CA PHE A 300 3.71 7.59 -10.03
C PHE A 300 2.22 7.99 -9.99
N PRO A 301 1.36 7.51 -10.90
CA PRO A 301 -0.05 7.93 -10.94
C PRO A 301 -0.83 7.42 -9.74
N ASP A 302 -1.60 8.29 -9.07
CA ASP A 302 -2.48 7.91 -7.96
C ASP A 302 -3.68 7.04 -8.40
N THR A 303 -3.96 6.99 -9.71
CA THR A 303 -5.01 6.13 -10.30
C THR A 303 -4.51 4.75 -10.70
N ASP A 304 -3.20 4.50 -10.59
CA ASP A 304 -2.62 3.20 -10.92
C ASP A 304 -2.98 2.17 -9.82
N PRO A 305 -3.30 0.91 -10.16
CA PRO A 305 -3.63 -0.12 -9.17
C PRO A 305 -2.54 -0.33 -8.12
N LEU A 306 -1.28 -0.03 -8.44
CA LEU A 306 -0.14 -0.15 -7.51
C LEU A 306 0.18 1.18 -6.79
N ALA A 307 -0.71 2.17 -6.81
CA ALA A 307 -0.48 3.47 -6.18
C ALA A 307 -0.14 3.34 -4.69
N ASP A 308 -0.89 2.54 -3.92
CA ASP A 308 -0.62 2.35 -2.49
C ASP A 308 0.75 1.70 -2.23
N ALA A 309 1.15 0.76 -3.09
CA ALA A 309 2.48 0.17 -3.04
C ALA A 309 3.56 1.23 -3.33
N ALA A 310 3.37 2.03 -4.38
CA ALA A 310 4.28 3.14 -4.70
C ALA A 310 4.41 4.13 -3.54
N ARG A 311 3.31 4.49 -2.86
CA ARG A 311 3.33 5.37 -1.69
C ARG A 311 4.01 4.74 -0.47
N ALA A 312 3.93 3.42 -0.30
CA ALA A 312 4.69 2.71 0.73
C ALA A 312 6.21 2.80 0.47
N PHE A 313 6.65 2.55 -0.76
CA PHE A 313 8.06 2.69 -1.14
C PHE A 313 8.53 4.16 -1.14
N GLU A 314 7.65 5.11 -1.43
CA GLU A 314 7.95 6.54 -1.33
C GLU A 314 8.18 6.93 0.12
N ALA A 315 7.34 6.46 1.05
CA ALA A 315 7.54 6.67 2.47
C ALA A 315 8.89 6.10 2.95
N LEU A 316 9.29 4.91 2.47
CA LEU A 316 10.60 4.33 2.77
C LEU A 316 11.75 5.16 2.20
N ALA A 317 11.62 5.65 0.96
CA ALA A 317 12.62 6.52 0.33
C ALA A 317 12.73 7.86 1.07
N LEU A 318 11.62 8.50 1.43
CA LEU A 318 11.58 9.71 2.26
C LEU A 318 12.26 9.50 3.61
N PHE A 319 12.06 8.33 4.23
CA PHE A 319 12.71 8.03 5.50
C PHE A 319 14.22 7.86 5.35
N SER A 320 14.66 7.13 4.32
CA SER A 320 16.09 7.00 3.97
C SER A 320 16.72 8.36 3.65
N ASP A 321 15.97 9.25 3.02
CA ASP A 321 16.35 10.63 2.70
C ASP A 321 16.24 11.61 3.89
N GLN A 322 16.17 11.10 5.12
CA GLN A 322 16.08 11.90 6.35
C GLN A 322 14.87 12.85 6.42
N LYS A 323 13.77 12.50 5.76
CA LYS A 323 12.48 13.21 5.77
C LYS A 323 11.40 12.41 6.52
N PRO A 324 11.53 12.18 7.84
CA PRO A 324 10.64 11.27 8.59
C PRO A 324 9.19 11.76 8.72
N ALA A 325 8.95 13.07 8.79
CA ALA A 325 7.59 13.60 8.87
C ALA A 325 6.83 13.45 7.53
N PRO A 326 7.43 13.84 6.37
CA PRO A 326 6.88 13.47 5.06
C PRO A 326 6.69 11.97 4.90
N ALA A 327 7.67 11.14 5.30
CA ALA A 327 7.57 9.69 5.22
C ALA A 327 6.33 9.13 5.95
N LEU A 328 6.17 9.50 7.23
CA LEU A 328 5.03 9.03 8.02
C LEU A 328 3.71 9.59 7.48
N ARG A 329 3.69 10.85 7.01
CA ARG A 329 2.52 11.45 6.38
C ARG A 329 2.09 10.67 5.13
N THR A 330 3.03 10.35 4.23
CA THR A 330 2.76 9.57 3.02
C THR A 330 2.18 8.19 3.37
N ALA A 331 2.80 7.49 4.35
CA ALA A 331 2.32 6.19 4.80
C ALA A 331 0.90 6.24 5.41
N LEU A 332 0.62 7.22 6.29
CA LEU A 332 -0.69 7.35 6.92
C LEU A 332 -1.78 7.75 5.92
N ARG A 333 -1.45 8.59 4.93
CA ARG A 333 -2.40 8.97 3.86
C ARG A 333 -2.74 7.79 2.96
N ALA A 334 -1.76 6.95 2.61
CA ALA A 334 -2.00 5.72 1.85
C ALA A 334 -2.83 4.70 2.67
N LEU A 335 -2.63 4.63 3.99
CA LEU A 335 -3.38 3.70 4.85
C LEU A 335 -4.82 4.17 5.13
N ALA A 336 -5.08 5.47 5.18
CA ALA A 336 -6.38 6.02 5.62
C ALA A 336 -7.62 5.52 4.85
N PRO A 337 -7.60 5.36 3.51
CA PRO A 337 -8.72 4.78 2.75
C PRO A 337 -9.16 3.40 3.24
N HIS A 338 -8.20 2.58 3.68
CA HIS A 338 -8.38 1.20 4.18
C HIS A 338 -8.89 1.11 5.62
N LEU A 339 -9.09 2.25 6.29
CA LEU A 339 -9.54 2.30 7.68
C LEU A 339 -10.90 3.03 7.80
N PRO A 340 -12.03 2.48 7.32
CA PRO A 340 -13.31 3.20 7.26
C PRO A 340 -13.75 3.88 8.57
N ALA A 341 -13.56 3.20 9.71
CA ALA A 341 -13.92 3.74 11.02
C ALA A 341 -12.99 4.88 11.51
N TYR A 342 -11.75 4.94 11.01
CA TYR A 342 -10.71 5.87 11.47
C TYR A 342 -10.18 6.81 10.40
N ARG A 343 -10.68 6.71 9.15
CA ARG A 343 -10.21 7.45 7.97
C ARG A 343 -10.01 8.92 8.28
N ARG A 344 -11.07 9.58 8.79
CA ARG A 344 -11.05 11.00 9.14
C ARG A 344 -9.97 11.35 10.17
N ALA A 345 -9.81 10.53 11.21
CA ALA A 345 -8.83 10.78 12.27
C ALA A 345 -7.40 10.61 11.77
N VAL A 346 -7.13 9.53 11.04
CA VAL A 346 -5.79 9.25 10.49
C VAL A 346 -5.38 10.30 9.45
N THR A 347 -6.30 10.72 8.56
CA THR A 347 -6.04 11.82 7.63
C THR A 347 -5.68 13.11 8.37
N ALA A 348 -6.45 13.47 9.42
CA ALA A 348 -6.18 14.68 10.20
C ALA A 348 -4.80 14.62 10.89
N TYR A 349 -4.44 13.50 11.51
CA TYR A 349 -3.11 13.35 12.11
C TYR A 349 -1.99 13.42 11.07
N ALA A 350 -2.20 12.86 9.87
CA ALA A 350 -1.22 12.98 8.80
C ALA A 350 -0.99 14.45 8.38
N ASP A 351 -2.05 15.26 8.35
CA ASP A 351 -1.98 16.68 8.04
C ASP A 351 -1.25 17.50 9.12
N GLU A 352 -1.36 17.09 10.39
CA GLU A 352 -0.68 17.70 11.54
C GLU A 352 0.82 17.37 11.62
N LEU A 353 1.30 16.33 10.93
CA LEU A 353 2.71 15.91 10.96
C LEU A 353 3.65 16.94 10.33
N ALA A 354 4.01 17.98 11.07
CA ALA A 354 5.07 18.90 10.66
C ALA A 354 6.44 18.26 10.85
N SER A 355 7.40 18.60 9.98
CA SER A 355 8.81 18.33 10.26
C SER A 355 9.16 19.01 11.58
N PRO A 356 9.75 18.30 12.56
CA PRO A 356 10.18 18.93 13.80
C PRO A 356 11.13 20.07 13.47
N HIS A 357 11.00 21.20 14.16
CA HIS A 357 11.95 22.30 14.03
C HIS A 357 13.34 21.78 14.41
N ARG A 358 14.22 21.67 13.41
CA ARG A 358 15.61 21.23 13.59
C ARG A 358 16.54 22.34 13.15
N ILE A 359 17.61 22.52 13.92
CA ILE A 359 18.75 23.33 13.52
C ILE A 359 19.54 22.50 12.50
N ARG A 360 19.73 23.01 11.28
CA ARG A 360 20.49 22.33 10.22
C ARG A 360 21.90 22.89 10.14
N ALA A 361 22.91 22.04 9.99
CA ALA A 361 24.23 22.48 9.57
C ALA A 361 24.28 22.49 8.04
N ILE A 362 24.71 23.60 7.44
CA ILE A 362 24.83 23.75 5.99
C ILE A 362 26.22 24.25 5.61
N SER A 363 26.59 24.06 4.34
CA SER A 363 27.82 24.55 3.75
C SER A 363 27.48 25.38 2.52
N VAL A 364 27.92 26.63 2.46
CA VAL A 364 27.60 27.56 1.36
C VAL A 364 28.84 28.21 0.75
N ALA A 365 28.81 28.42 -0.57
CA ALA A 365 29.91 28.93 -1.38
C ALA A 365 29.76 30.43 -1.63
N LEU A 366 30.79 31.20 -1.31
CA LEU A 366 30.96 32.58 -1.72
C LEU A 366 31.97 32.62 -2.88
N VAL A 367 31.44 32.62 -4.10
CA VAL A 367 32.22 32.73 -5.35
C VAL A 367 32.11 34.17 -5.85
N VAL A 368 33.25 34.85 -5.97
CA VAL A 368 33.33 36.26 -6.34
C VAL A 368 34.28 36.45 -7.51
N SER A 369 33.86 37.19 -8.53
CA SER A 369 34.72 37.63 -9.64
C SER A 369 34.31 39.02 -10.11
N ASP A 370 35.26 39.91 -10.30
CA ASP A 370 35.09 41.25 -10.92
C ASP A 370 33.94 42.10 -10.35
N GLY A 371 33.73 42.08 -9.03
CA GLY A 371 32.65 42.83 -8.37
C GLY A 371 31.27 42.18 -8.48
N TYR A 372 31.21 40.93 -8.92
CA TYR A 372 30.00 40.10 -8.92
C TYR A 372 30.14 38.91 -7.97
N VAL A 373 29.02 38.47 -7.43
CA VAL A 373 28.88 37.27 -6.62
C VAL A 373 27.96 36.28 -7.32
N LEU A 374 28.28 34.99 -7.26
CA LEU A 374 27.40 33.94 -7.76
C LEU A 374 26.31 33.67 -6.71
N ALA A 375 25.06 33.64 -7.15
CA ALA A 375 23.94 33.39 -6.25
C ALA A 375 22.85 32.58 -6.94
N GLU A 376 22.18 31.76 -6.14
CA GLU A 376 20.99 31.01 -6.52
C GLU A 376 19.73 31.85 -6.26
N GLU A 377 18.81 31.88 -7.22
CA GLU A 377 17.56 32.64 -7.11
C GLU A 377 16.38 31.76 -6.72
N TYR A 378 15.66 32.18 -5.69
CA TYR A 378 14.46 31.50 -5.21
C TYR A 378 13.21 32.37 -5.37
N PRO A 379 12.09 31.78 -5.85
CA PRO A 379 10.81 32.47 -5.88
C PRO A 379 10.27 32.63 -4.46
N GLY A 380 10.01 33.88 -4.05
CA GLY A 380 9.45 34.20 -2.74
C GLY A 380 8.09 33.56 -2.46
N ALA A 381 7.69 33.57 -1.19
CA ALA A 381 6.33 33.22 -0.77
C ALA A 381 5.27 34.16 -1.39
N PRO A 382 3.99 33.77 -1.52
CA PRO A 382 2.95 34.69 -1.95
C PRO A 382 2.90 35.91 -1.02
N GLY A 383 3.20 37.10 -1.54
CA GLY A 383 3.33 38.33 -0.75
C GLY A 383 4.76 38.72 -0.36
N SER A 384 5.75 37.86 -0.60
CA SER A 384 7.18 38.13 -0.44
C SER A 384 7.89 38.16 -1.80
N GLY A 385 8.82 39.10 -2.00
CA GLY A 385 9.65 39.17 -3.21
C GLY A 385 10.64 38.00 -3.32
N PRO A 386 11.34 37.84 -4.46
CA PRO A 386 12.39 36.84 -4.60
C PRO A 386 13.55 37.11 -3.63
N PHE A 387 14.32 36.05 -3.32
CA PHE A 387 15.53 36.15 -2.51
C PHE A 387 16.66 35.36 -3.15
N LEU A 388 17.89 35.66 -2.73
CA LEU A 388 19.11 35.02 -3.19
C LEU A 388 19.76 34.19 -2.09
N ARG A 389 20.39 33.09 -2.46
CA ARG A 389 21.25 32.29 -1.58
C ARG A 389 22.65 32.14 -2.17
N ALA A 390 23.65 32.10 -1.29
CA ALA A 390 24.94 31.50 -1.64
C ALA A 390 24.71 30.01 -1.99
N PRO A 391 25.23 29.51 -3.13
CA PRO A 391 25.05 28.12 -3.55
C PRO A 391 25.60 27.11 -2.53
N GLY A 392 25.05 25.90 -2.52
CA GLY A 392 25.45 24.79 -1.64
C GLY A 392 24.31 24.32 -0.74
N GLY A 393 24.58 23.24 0.01
CA GLY A 393 23.53 22.47 0.66
C GLY A 393 23.83 21.99 2.08
N GLY A 394 23.18 20.88 2.45
CA GLY A 394 23.22 20.33 3.80
C GLY A 394 24.54 19.62 4.10
N ILE A 395 24.96 19.64 5.36
CA ILE A 395 26.05 18.78 5.83
C ILE A 395 25.44 17.47 6.33
N GLU A 396 25.87 16.35 5.76
CA GLU A 396 25.36 15.03 6.14
C GLU A 396 25.99 14.50 7.44
N PHE A 397 25.35 13.51 8.05
CA PHE A 397 25.87 12.89 9.27
C PHE A 397 27.20 12.18 8.99
N GLY A 398 28.26 12.55 9.73
CA GLY A 398 29.61 12.02 9.52
C GLY A 398 30.40 12.73 8.42
N GLU A 399 29.79 13.69 7.72
CA GLU A 399 30.43 14.50 6.68
C GLU A 399 31.05 15.77 7.29
N THR A 400 32.21 16.20 6.76
CA THR A 400 32.78 17.51 7.13
C THR A 400 32.18 18.61 6.26
N ALA A 401 32.05 19.83 6.78
CA ALA A 401 31.53 20.97 6.00
C ALA A 401 32.28 21.21 4.68
N ALA A 402 33.59 20.93 4.66
CA ALA A 402 34.42 21.04 3.47
C ALA A 402 34.22 19.88 2.47
N ALA A 403 33.85 18.69 2.94
CA ALA A 403 33.45 17.59 2.06
C ALA A 403 32.07 17.89 1.44
N ALA A 404 31.11 18.30 2.27
CA ALA A 404 29.77 18.73 1.82
C ALA A 404 29.88 19.79 0.72
N MET A 405 30.68 20.84 0.93
CA MET A 405 30.86 21.89 -0.09
C MET A 405 31.32 21.35 -1.45
N ARG A 406 32.25 20.39 -1.47
CA ARG A 406 32.74 19.80 -2.73
C ARG A 406 31.72 18.86 -3.35
N ARG A 407 30.94 18.15 -2.54
CA ARG A 407 29.87 17.27 -2.97
C ARG A 407 28.74 18.09 -3.61
N GLU A 408 28.19 19.03 -2.86
CA GLU A 408 27.08 19.89 -3.28
C GLU A 408 27.40 20.63 -4.60
N LEU A 409 28.54 21.31 -4.72
CA LEU A 409 28.88 22.01 -5.97
C LEU A 409 29.08 21.08 -7.17
N ARG A 410 29.54 19.84 -6.94
CA ARG A 410 29.66 18.84 -8.00
C ARG A 410 28.30 18.30 -8.42
N GLU A 411 27.43 18.01 -7.46
CA GLU A 411 26.11 17.42 -7.67
C GLU A 411 25.12 18.44 -8.25
N GLU A 412 25.06 19.64 -7.68
CA GLU A 412 24.09 20.68 -8.04
C GLU A 412 24.50 21.45 -9.31
N LEU A 413 25.81 21.72 -9.49
CA LEU A 413 26.31 22.66 -10.49
C LEU A 413 27.33 22.06 -11.47
N ALA A 414 27.63 20.76 -11.37
CA ALA A 414 28.68 20.09 -12.16
C ALA A 414 30.04 20.82 -12.08
N ALA A 415 30.36 21.41 -10.92
CA ALA A 415 31.52 22.25 -10.72
C ALA A 415 32.52 21.63 -9.73
N ASP A 416 33.77 21.46 -10.15
CA ASP A 416 34.87 21.10 -9.26
C ASP A 416 35.37 22.32 -8.48
N VAL A 417 35.96 22.06 -7.30
CA VAL A 417 36.50 23.08 -6.39
C VAL A 417 38.03 22.98 -6.37
N GLU A 418 38.73 23.98 -6.92
CA GLU A 418 40.20 23.99 -6.88
C GLU A 418 40.76 24.58 -5.59
N GLN A 419 40.07 25.58 -5.01
CA GLN A 419 40.44 26.13 -3.70
C GLN A 419 39.22 26.33 -2.82
N LEU A 420 39.39 26.00 -1.54
CA LEU A 420 38.34 26.04 -0.54
C LEU A 420 38.90 26.58 0.77
N ARG A 421 38.36 27.70 1.27
CA ARG A 421 38.75 28.30 2.56
C ARG A 421 37.53 28.71 3.36
N LEU A 422 37.43 28.23 4.59
CA LEU A 422 36.37 28.64 5.52
C LEU A 422 36.57 30.12 5.88
N LEU A 423 35.54 30.94 5.67
CA LEU A 423 35.52 32.36 6.04
C LEU A 423 34.91 32.56 7.41
N THR A 424 33.76 31.94 7.67
CA THR A 424 33.06 32.03 8.96
C THR A 424 32.08 30.87 9.15
N VAL A 425 31.57 30.74 10.37
CA VAL A 425 30.37 29.98 10.69
C VAL A 425 29.33 30.97 11.19
N SER A 426 28.22 31.10 10.47
CA SER A 426 27.16 32.07 10.76
C SER A 426 25.87 31.36 11.18
N GLU A 427 25.17 31.91 12.17
CA GLU A 427 23.82 31.49 12.54
C GLU A 427 22.82 32.21 11.64
N ASN A 428 21.96 31.45 10.97
CA ASN A 428 20.95 31.96 10.05
C ASN A 428 19.56 31.52 10.52
N ILE A 429 18.81 32.45 11.11
CA ILE A 429 17.42 32.25 11.53
C ILE A 429 16.55 33.08 10.60
N PHE A 430 15.61 32.42 9.92
CA PHE A 430 14.75 33.07 8.94
C PHE A 430 13.32 32.54 8.97
N ASP A 431 12.40 33.36 8.50
CA ASP A 431 11.01 33.01 8.22
C ASP A 431 10.62 33.72 6.91
N ASP A 432 10.35 32.95 5.86
CA ASP A 432 9.95 33.48 4.55
C ASP A 432 8.43 33.47 4.33
N GLY A 433 7.64 33.12 5.35
CA GLY A 433 6.19 32.96 5.28
C GLY A 433 5.72 31.60 4.74
N ARG A 434 6.59 30.82 4.10
CA ARG A 434 6.35 29.40 3.74
C ARG A 434 7.04 28.45 4.72
N LYS A 435 8.21 28.83 5.22
CA LYS A 435 9.07 28.00 6.08
C LYS A 435 9.85 28.89 7.05
N SER A 436 9.79 28.54 8.33
CA SER A 436 10.74 29.00 9.33
C SER A 436 11.90 28.02 9.43
N GLY A 437 13.12 28.55 9.48
CA GLY A 437 14.36 27.78 9.48
C GLY A 437 15.38 28.32 10.46
N HIS A 438 16.20 27.41 10.99
CA HIS A 438 17.38 27.73 11.76
C HIS A 438 18.54 26.90 11.18
N GLU A 439 19.52 27.59 10.62
CA GLU A 439 20.69 26.99 9.98
C GLU A 439 21.98 27.50 10.64
N ILE A 440 22.98 26.63 10.77
CA ILE A 440 24.37 26.97 11.08
C ILE A 440 25.17 26.82 9.78
N ALA A 441 25.47 27.95 9.16
CA ALA A 441 26.08 28.03 7.85
C ALA A 441 27.59 28.16 7.91
N HIS A 442 28.29 27.15 7.38
CA HIS A 442 29.73 27.23 7.11
C HIS A 442 29.93 27.93 5.77
N VAL A 443 30.44 29.16 5.81
CA VAL A 443 30.63 29.97 4.60
C VAL A 443 32.04 29.79 4.10
N PHE A 444 32.20 29.33 2.87
CA PHE A 444 33.49 29.12 2.24
C PHE A 444 33.76 30.12 1.11
N ALA A 445 34.96 30.68 1.05
CA ALA A 445 35.51 31.21 -0.19
C ALA A 445 35.87 30.03 -1.11
N VAL A 446 35.34 30.05 -2.33
CA VAL A 446 35.50 28.98 -3.31
C VAL A 446 36.12 29.53 -4.60
N ARG A 447 37.12 28.82 -5.11
CA ARG A 447 37.57 28.93 -6.50
C ARG A 447 37.08 27.72 -7.27
N SER A 448 36.42 27.98 -8.40
CA SER A 448 35.95 26.98 -9.36
C SER A 448 36.12 27.56 -10.77
N ALA A 449 36.97 26.96 -11.61
CA ALA A 449 37.18 27.41 -12.98
C ALA A 449 35.89 27.35 -13.81
N VAL A 450 35.06 26.33 -13.55
CA VAL A 450 33.77 26.14 -14.23
C VAL A 450 32.80 27.28 -13.88
N LEU A 451 32.66 27.60 -12.60
CA LEU A 451 31.73 28.66 -12.16
C LEU A 451 32.25 30.05 -12.54
N GLU A 452 33.55 30.30 -12.43
CA GLU A 452 34.19 31.56 -12.82
C GLU A 452 34.11 31.82 -14.33
N ALA A 453 34.05 30.77 -15.14
CA ALA A 453 33.87 30.87 -16.59
C ALA A 453 32.41 31.13 -17.02
N LEU A 454 31.42 31.03 -16.11
CA LEU A 454 30.02 31.27 -16.44
C LEU A 454 29.82 32.71 -16.95
N PRO A 455 29.32 32.91 -18.18
CA PRO A 455 29.14 34.26 -18.73
C PRO A 455 28.17 35.11 -17.91
N ARG A 456 28.45 36.41 -17.80
CA ARG A 456 27.55 37.37 -17.14
C ARG A 456 26.20 37.40 -17.88
N GLY A 457 25.10 37.36 -17.13
CA GLY A 457 23.74 37.33 -17.68
C GLY A 457 23.24 35.95 -18.13
N GLN A 458 24.09 34.91 -18.10
CA GLN A 458 23.63 33.52 -18.22
C GLN A 458 23.26 32.93 -16.86
N ARG A 459 22.37 31.94 -16.91
CA ARG A 459 21.92 31.16 -15.77
C ARG A 459 22.33 29.71 -15.96
N LEU A 460 22.85 29.11 -14.91
CA LEU A 460 23.12 27.67 -14.84
C LEU A 460 22.00 27.03 -14.01
N PRO A 461 21.24 26.06 -14.56
CA PRO A 461 20.23 25.35 -13.79
C PRO A 461 20.88 24.50 -12.69
N VAL A 462 20.23 24.45 -11.53
CA VAL A 462 20.60 23.53 -10.44
C VAL A 462 20.04 22.15 -10.79
N LEU A 463 20.88 21.12 -10.81
CA LEU A 463 20.55 19.82 -11.41
C LEU A 463 19.45 19.04 -10.66
N ASP A 464 19.28 19.29 -9.37
CA ASP A 464 18.32 18.63 -8.49
C ASP A 464 17.18 19.57 -8.00
N GLY A 465 17.06 20.76 -8.60
CA GLY A 465 16.08 21.78 -8.22
C GLY A 465 15.43 22.53 -9.38
N ASP A 466 14.38 23.30 -9.08
CA ASP A 466 13.68 24.18 -10.04
C ASP A 466 14.28 25.62 -10.07
N THR A 467 15.53 25.75 -9.65
CA THR A 467 16.24 27.02 -9.44
C THR A 467 17.41 27.17 -10.41
N SER A 468 18.01 28.36 -10.41
CA SER A 468 19.21 28.62 -11.21
C SER A 468 20.17 29.55 -10.49
N VAL A 469 21.46 29.32 -10.72
CA VAL A 469 22.53 30.22 -10.26
C VAL A 469 22.93 31.19 -11.37
N GLY A 470 23.28 32.41 -10.97
CA GLY A 470 23.77 33.45 -11.88
C GLY A 470 24.60 34.50 -11.17
N TRP A 471 25.22 35.36 -11.97
CA TRP A 471 26.07 36.44 -11.47
C TRP A 471 25.27 37.69 -11.13
N TYR A 472 25.45 38.19 -9.91
CA TYR A 472 24.85 39.43 -9.42
C TYR A 472 25.90 40.44 -9.05
N ARG A 473 25.69 41.70 -9.45
CA ARG A 473 26.60 42.79 -9.12
C ARG A 473 26.47 43.14 -7.64
N ILE A 474 27.57 43.09 -6.91
CA ILE A 474 27.57 43.20 -5.44
C ILE A 474 27.06 44.57 -4.98
N ASP A 475 27.44 45.64 -5.68
CA ASP A 475 26.96 47.00 -5.35
C ASP A 475 25.44 47.15 -5.48
N ASP A 476 24.85 46.47 -6.47
CA ASP A 476 23.40 46.54 -6.69
C ASP A 476 22.67 45.80 -5.57
N LEU A 477 23.22 44.65 -5.15
CA LEU A 477 22.71 43.89 -4.00
C LEU A 477 22.77 44.69 -2.70
N ARG A 478 23.86 45.42 -2.46
CA ARG A 478 24.04 46.22 -1.23
C ARG A 478 23.14 47.45 -1.15
N ARG A 479 22.71 48.04 -2.28
CA ARG A 479 21.83 49.22 -2.28
C ARG A 479 20.35 48.85 -2.16
N GLU A 480 19.84 48.05 -3.10
CA GLU A 480 18.40 47.86 -3.33
C GLU A 480 18.09 46.43 -3.83
N GLY A 481 19.00 45.47 -3.61
CA GLY A 481 18.81 44.10 -4.07
C GLY A 481 17.83 43.29 -3.24
N PRO A 482 17.41 42.12 -3.77
CA PRO A 482 16.70 41.13 -2.97
C PRO A 482 17.55 40.68 -1.76
N PRO A 483 16.91 40.22 -0.67
CA PRO A 483 17.64 39.65 0.47
C PRO A 483 18.61 38.55 0.03
N PHE A 484 19.81 38.54 0.60
CA PHE A 484 20.84 37.55 0.32
C PHE A 484 21.14 36.73 1.58
N TYR A 485 21.03 35.41 1.47
CA TYR A 485 21.24 34.49 2.59
C TYR A 485 22.49 33.61 2.40
N PRO A 486 23.18 33.24 3.49
CA PRO A 486 22.94 33.66 4.88
C PRO A 486 23.11 35.17 5.09
N ALA A 487 22.36 35.75 6.02
CA ALA A 487 22.43 37.18 6.30
C ALA A 487 23.86 37.62 6.67
N GLY A 488 24.30 38.77 6.17
CA GLY A 488 25.66 39.32 6.41
C GLY A 488 26.77 38.67 5.57
N VAL A 489 26.49 37.67 4.74
CA VAL A 489 27.52 37.00 3.94
C VAL A 489 28.17 37.91 2.88
N LEU A 490 27.44 38.92 2.39
CA LEU A 490 27.98 39.91 1.44
C LEU A 490 29.06 40.81 2.04
N ASP A 491 29.17 40.89 3.37
CA ASP A 491 30.23 41.63 4.05
C ASP A 491 31.58 40.88 4.00
N LEU A 492 31.54 39.58 3.68
CA LEU A 492 32.72 38.71 3.59
C LEU A 492 33.35 38.69 2.19
N VAL A 493 32.74 39.34 1.21
CA VAL A 493 33.20 39.38 -0.18
C VAL A 493 34.65 39.86 -0.28
N ASP A 494 35.02 40.90 0.47
CA ASP A 494 36.38 41.44 0.45
C ASP A 494 37.40 40.43 1.02
N ALA A 495 36.96 39.60 1.97
CA ALA A 495 37.77 38.52 2.52
C ALA A 495 38.01 37.38 1.51
N VAL A 496 37.19 37.23 0.46
CA VAL A 496 37.39 36.21 -0.60
C VAL A 496 38.68 36.51 -1.40
N GLY A 497 38.89 37.78 -1.74
CA GLY A 497 40.08 38.24 -2.48
C GLY A 497 41.32 38.47 -1.62
N GLY A 498 41.15 38.65 -0.31
CA GLY A 498 42.24 38.80 0.65
C GLY A 498 42.90 37.47 0.98
N GLY A 499 44.19 37.32 0.61
CA GLY A 499 45.06 36.30 1.21
C GLY A 499 45.09 36.45 2.74
N ALA A 500 45.34 35.33 3.43
CA ALA A 500 45.30 35.15 4.89
C ALA A 500 45.62 36.41 5.72
N VAL A 501 44.78 36.69 6.72
CA VAL A 501 45.20 37.42 7.92
C VAL A 501 45.81 36.43 8.90
#